data_AF-A0A7V6E8B5-F1
#
_entry.id   AF-A0A7V6E8B5-F1
#
_cell.length_a   1.000
_cell.length_b   1.000
_cell.length_c   1.000
_cell.angle_alpha   90.00
_cell.angle_beta   90.00
_cell.angle_gamma   90.00
#
_symmetry.space_group_name_H-M   'P 1'
#
loop_
_entity.id
_entity.type
_entity.pdbx_description
1 polymer ?
#
loop_
_entity_poly.entity_id
_entity_poly.type
_entity_poly.pdbx_seq_one_letter_code
_entity_poly.pdbx_strand_id
1 'polypeptide(L)'
;MKTLGPTKIAILVVLAIAGLALLAVPAPEGHPHGFDLRVHGLYIVAFLMTMLPILWFVSPKLKQFLQERHDLLKAEIEEAKRNFEIAEQRLEAAKKRAENLTQEMNDIIAKFRALGEKERDALAHEGAVMSEKLRAEVQFAMEQALKVAKMELRNTVVDEALKVASARLVETNVSSALVERFVKDLRSRMN
;
A
#
# COMPACT_ATOMS: atom_id res chain seq x y z
N MET A 1 17.44 -13.09 47.35
CA MET A 1 17.10 -12.93 48.79
C MET A 1 17.94 -13.90 49.62
N LYS A 2 19.13 -13.48 50.12
CA LYS A 2 19.87 -14.29 51.10
C LYS A 2 19.17 -14.10 52.45
N THR A 3 18.29 -15.05 52.79
CA THR A 3 17.60 -15.12 54.07
C THR A 3 18.64 -15.16 55.17
N LEU A 4 18.35 -14.50 56.30
CA LEU A 4 19.23 -14.54 57.45
C LEU A 4 19.34 -15.99 57.89
N GLY A 5 20.57 -16.48 58.05
CA GLY A 5 20.79 -17.69 58.82
C GLY A 5 20.14 -17.50 60.20
N PRO A 6 19.45 -18.51 60.74
CA PRO A 6 18.70 -18.40 62.00
C PRO A 6 19.59 -17.89 63.15
N THR A 7 20.90 -18.15 63.08
CA THR A 7 21.92 -17.70 64.02
C THR A 7 22.06 -16.17 64.10
N LYS A 8 21.96 -15.44 62.99
CA LYS A 8 22.13 -13.97 63.00
C LYS A 8 20.90 -13.25 63.53
N ILE A 9 19.70 -13.79 63.26
CA ILE A 9 18.45 -13.32 63.87
C ILE A 9 18.49 -13.57 65.37
N ALA A 10 18.89 -14.77 65.79
CA ALA A 10 19.00 -15.13 67.20
C ALA A 10 19.95 -14.18 67.95
N ILE A 11 21.11 -13.84 67.37
CA ILE A 11 22.06 -12.89 67.98
C ILE A 11 21.46 -11.49 68.11
N LEU A 12 20.79 -10.98 67.07
CA LEU A 12 20.13 -9.67 67.12
C LEU A 12 18.99 -9.61 68.15
N VAL A 13 18.19 -10.68 68.23
CA VAL A 13 17.11 -10.80 69.21
C VAL A 13 17.66 -10.89 70.63
N VAL A 14 18.73 -11.67 70.84
CA VAL A 14 19.40 -11.78 72.15
C VAL A 14 20.05 -10.45 72.55
N LEU A 15 20.69 -9.73 71.63
CA LEU A 15 21.23 -8.39 71.90
C LEU A 15 20.13 -7.37 72.20
N ALA A 16 18.99 -7.41 71.49
CA ALA A 16 17.85 -6.54 71.75
C ALA A 16 17.20 -6.83 73.11
N ILE A 17 17.09 -8.11 73.50
CA ILE A 17 16.57 -8.52 74.81
C ILE A 17 17.55 -8.11 75.93
N ALA A 18 18.86 -8.29 75.72
CA ALA A 18 19.89 -7.88 76.69
C ALA A 18 19.94 -6.35 76.85
N GLY A 19 19.79 -5.60 75.75
CA GLY A 19 19.66 -4.14 75.78
C GLY A 19 18.42 -3.68 76.54
N LEU A 20 17.25 -4.30 76.27
CA LEU A 20 16.00 -4.00 76.97
C LEU A 20 16.07 -4.35 78.47
N ALA A 21 16.74 -5.44 78.83
CA ALA A 21 16.97 -5.83 80.22
C ALA A 21 17.86 -4.83 80.98
N LEU A 22 18.86 -4.24 80.32
CA LEU A 22 19.66 -3.15 80.90
C LEU A 22 18.84 -1.87 81.15
N LEU A 23 17.80 -1.62 80.34
CA LEU A 23 16.89 -0.48 80.51
C LEU A 23 15.86 -0.70 81.63
N ALA A 24 15.58 -1.95 82.00
CA ALA A 24 14.65 -2.33 83.06
C ALA A 24 15.25 -2.24 84.48
N VAL A 25 16.53 -1.84 84.60
CA VAL A 25 17.15 -1.55 85.90
C VAL A 25 16.48 -0.30 86.48
N PRO A 26 15.89 -0.35 87.70
CA PRO A 26 15.22 0.79 88.30
C PRO A 26 16.20 1.94 88.47
N ALA A 27 15.84 3.11 87.92
CA ALA A 27 16.59 4.33 88.17
C ALA A 27 16.51 4.64 89.67
N PRO A 28 17.64 4.96 90.34
CA PRO A 28 17.61 5.31 91.76
C PRO A 28 16.66 6.50 91.96
N GLU A 29 15.66 6.32 92.83
CA GLU A 29 14.66 7.34 93.17
C GLU A 29 15.33 8.46 93.97
N GLY A 30 15.91 9.39 93.25
CA GLY A 30 16.48 10.63 93.76
C GLY A 30 16.75 11.54 92.58
N HIS A 31 16.09 12.68 92.53
CA HIS A 31 16.35 13.71 91.52
C HIS A 31 17.50 14.61 91.98
N PRO A 32 18.74 14.46 91.48
CA PRO A 32 19.59 15.60 91.26
C PRO A 32 19.33 16.10 89.84
N HIS A 33 18.88 17.35 89.71
CA HIS A 33 18.84 18.05 88.43
C HIS A 33 20.27 18.20 87.89
N GLY A 34 20.73 17.21 87.14
CA GLY A 34 22.08 17.16 86.56
C GLY A 34 22.31 15.88 85.77
N PHE A 35 23.10 15.97 84.70
CA PHE A 35 23.52 14.82 83.91
C PHE A 35 24.43 13.92 84.75
N ASP A 36 23.87 12.88 85.35
CA ASP A 36 24.67 11.85 86.02
C ASP A 36 25.29 10.94 84.95
N LEU A 37 26.59 11.15 84.71
CA LEU A 37 27.43 10.40 83.78
C LEU A 37 27.35 8.88 83.98
N ARG A 38 27.10 8.39 85.21
CA ARG A 38 27.01 6.94 85.47
C ARG A 38 25.71 6.34 84.99
N VAL A 39 24.58 6.96 85.36
CA VAL A 39 23.24 6.44 85.02
C VAL A 39 22.91 6.73 83.56
N HIS A 40 23.10 7.98 83.10
CA HIS A 40 22.85 8.36 81.71
C HIS A 40 23.87 7.72 80.75
N GLY A 41 25.12 7.53 81.19
CA GLY A 41 26.12 6.80 80.42
C GLY A 41 25.72 5.34 80.17
N LEU A 42 25.15 4.66 81.17
CA LEU A 42 24.70 3.27 81.04
C LEU A 42 23.51 3.14 80.08
N TYR A 43 22.55 4.08 80.11
CA TYR A 43 21.46 4.16 79.13
C TYR A 43 21.96 4.44 77.70
N ILE A 44 22.92 5.35 77.53
CA ILE A 44 23.55 5.62 76.22
C ILE A 44 24.28 4.39 75.70
N VAL A 45 25.03 3.69 76.55
CA VAL A 45 25.71 2.44 76.18
C VAL A 45 24.71 1.35 75.80
N ALA A 46 23.63 1.16 76.56
CA ALA A 46 22.57 0.20 76.24
C ALA A 46 21.87 0.53 74.89
N PHE A 47 21.61 1.80 74.64
CA PHE A 47 21.04 2.28 73.37
C PHE A 47 22.00 2.03 72.21
N LEU A 48 23.29 2.37 72.35
CA LEU A 48 24.31 2.14 71.31
C LEU A 48 24.56 0.64 71.07
N MET A 49 24.58 -0.17 72.13
CA MET A 49 24.73 -1.62 72.05
C MET A 49 23.58 -2.28 71.26
N THR A 50 22.38 -1.70 71.33
CA THR A 50 21.22 -2.14 70.55
C THR A 50 21.19 -1.53 69.14
N MET A 51 21.52 -0.24 68.99
CA MET A 51 21.44 0.48 67.72
C MET A 51 22.55 0.12 66.73
N LEU A 52 23.80 -0.06 67.17
CA LEU A 52 24.94 -0.31 66.28
C LEU A 52 24.76 -1.60 65.42
N PRO A 53 24.33 -2.75 65.98
CA PRO A 53 24.05 -3.95 65.19
C PRO A 53 22.90 -3.75 64.18
N ILE A 54 21.87 -2.99 64.56
CA ILE A 54 20.72 -2.69 63.70
C ILE A 54 21.18 -1.84 62.52
N LEU A 55 21.90 -0.75 62.76
CA LEU A 55 22.42 0.12 61.70
C LEU A 55 23.38 -0.64 60.76
N TRP A 56 24.25 -1.48 61.32
CA TRP A 56 25.20 -2.28 60.53
C TRP A 56 24.48 -3.29 59.63
N PHE A 57 23.33 -3.82 60.05
CA PHE A 57 22.52 -4.74 59.27
C PHE A 57 21.62 -4.05 58.25
N VAL A 58 20.98 -2.94 58.62
CA VAL A 58 20.04 -2.20 57.76
C VAL A 58 20.78 -1.42 56.67
N SER A 59 21.94 -0.83 56.97
CA SER A 59 22.71 -0.03 56.01
C SER A 59 23.00 -0.74 54.68
N PRO A 60 23.53 -1.98 54.64
CA PRO A 60 23.78 -2.68 53.37
C PRO A 60 22.49 -3.05 52.64
N LYS A 61 21.42 -3.42 53.36
CA LYS A 61 20.12 -3.76 52.75
C LYS A 61 19.44 -2.55 52.14
N LEU A 62 19.48 -1.42 52.81
CA LEU A 62 18.91 -0.17 52.33
C LEU A 62 19.67 0.35 51.11
N LYS A 63 21.01 0.29 51.13
CA LYS A 63 21.84 0.63 49.96
C LYS A 63 21.53 -0.27 48.77
N GLN A 64 21.45 -1.58 48.99
CA GLN A 64 21.14 -2.54 47.93
C GLN A 64 19.75 -2.28 47.32
N PHE A 65 18.73 -2.01 48.15
CA PHE A 65 17.38 -1.71 47.67
C PHE A 65 17.32 -0.40 46.86
N LEU A 66 18.00 0.65 47.31
CA LEU A 66 18.09 1.91 46.57
C LEU A 66 18.87 1.76 45.26
N GLN A 67 19.95 0.97 45.25
CA GLN A 67 20.70 0.65 44.05
C GLN A 67 19.86 -0.14 43.05
N GLU A 68 19.18 -1.20 43.50
CA GLU A 68 18.30 -2.00 42.63
C GLU A 68 17.17 -1.14 42.03
N ARG A 69 16.57 -0.24 42.82
CA ARG A 69 15.56 0.72 42.31
C ARG A 69 16.15 1.71 41.31
N HIS A 70 17.36 2.20 41.57
CA HIS A 70 18.06 3.10 40.65
C HIS A 70 18.38 2.40 39.33
N ASP A 71 18.90 1.17 39.39
CA ASP A 71 19.26 0.38 38.22
C ASP A 71 18.03 0.01 37.40
N LEU A 72 16.91 -0.35 38.05
CA LEU A 72 15.62 -0.59 37.38
C LEU A 72 15.12 0.67 36.66
N LEU A 73 15.08 1.83 37.33
CA LEU A 73 14.66 3.07 36.68
C LEU A 73 15.59 3.48 35.55
N LYS A 74 16.89 3.28 35.72
CA LYS A 74 17.86 3.55 34.67
C LYS A 74 17.60 2.64 33.46
N ALA A 75 17.36 1.34 33.69
CA ALA A 75 17.04 0.38 32.64
C ALA A 75 15.74 0.76 31.91
N GLU A 76 14.68 1.12 32.65
CA GLU A 76 13.41 1.57 32.07
C GLU A 76 13.57 2.85 31.24
N ILE A 77 14.36 3.83 31.71
CA ILE A 77 14.64 5.07 30.96
C ILE A 77 15.44 4.76 29.70
N GLU A 78 16.47 3.91 29.78
CA GLU A 78 17.25 3.51 28.61
C GLU A 78 16.40 2.73 27.60
N GLU A 79 15.51 1.85 28.07
CA GLU A 79 14.58 1.14 27.20
C GLU A 79 13.57 2.08 26.54
N ALA A 80 13.01 3.02 27.29
CA ALA A 80 12.13 4.04 26.73
C ALA A 80 12.83 4.90 25.67
N LYS A 81 14.10 5.29 25.90
CA LYS A 81 14.92 6.00 24.91
C LYS A 81 15.16 5.16 23.66
N ARG A 82 15.55 3.89 23.80
CA ARG A 82 15.71 2.99 22.64
C ARG A 82 14.42 2.83 21.85
N ASN A 83 13.30 2.66 22.54
CA ASN A 83 11.99 2.53 21.90
C ASN A 83 11.59 3.82 21.17
N PHE A 84 11.89 4.98 21.74
CA PHE A 84 11.68 6.28 21.11
C PHE A 84 12.53 6.42 19.84
N GLU A 85 13.83 6.12 19.91
CA GLU A 85 14.73 6.17 18.75
C GLU A 85 14.28 5.22 17.63
N ILE A 86 13.84 4.01 17.96
CA ILE A 86 13.29 3.05 16.99
C ILE A 86 12.00 3.59 16.36
N ALA A 87 11.11 4.19 17.16
CA ALA A 87 9.88 4.80 16.66
C ALA A 87 10.17 5.99 15.73
N GLU A 88 11.14 6.84 16.09
CA GLU A 88 11.58 7.97 15.28
C GLU A 88 12.18 7.51 13.95
N GLN A 89 13.07 6.51 13.97
CA GLN A 89 13.63 5.93 12.74
C GLN A 89 12.55 5.32 11.84
N ARG A 90 11.56 4.63 12.42
CA ARG A 90 10.43 4.07 11.67
C ARG A 90 9.57 5.17 11.05
N LEU A 91 9.34 6.26 11.78
CA LEU A 91 8.58 7.41 11.32
C LEU A 91 9.31 8.13 10.18
N GLU A 92 10.63 8.33 10.30
CA GLU A 92 11.45 8.92 9.25
C GLU A 92 11.46 8.04 7.99
N ALA A 93 11.63 6.72 8.15
CA ALA A 93 11.57 5.78 7.04
C ALA A 93 10.19 5.75 6.37
N ALA A 94 9.10 5.83 7.15
CA ALA A 94 7.75 5.89 6.61
C ALA A 94 7.50 7.20 5.85
N LYS A 95 7.96 8.35 6.37
CA LYS A 95 7.89 9.64 5.67
C LYS A 95 8.64 9.61 4.35
N LYS A 96 9.90 9.14 4.34
CA LYS A 96 10.70 8.98 3.11
C LYS A 96 9.99 8.08 2.08
N ARG A 97 9.41 6.95 2.52
CA ARG A 97 8.61 6.10 1.63
C ARG A 97 7.39 6.81 1.07
N ALA A 98 6.67 7.58 1.89
CA ALA A 98 5.49 8.33 1.45
C ALA A 98 5.85 9.43 0.44
N GLU A 99 6.96 10.14 0.66
CA GLU A 99 7.48 11.14 -0.28
C GLU A 99 7.87 10.51 -1.62
N ASN A 100 8.62 9.40 -1.59
CA ASN A 100 8.99 8.66 -2.80
C ASN A 100 7.76 8.15 -3.56
N LEU A 101 6.78 7.56 -2.86
CA LEU A 101 5.52 7.12 -3.49
C LEU A 101 4.76 8.28 -4.13
N THR A 102 4.76 9.44 -3.48
CA THR A 102 4.10 10.64 -4.03
C THR A 102 4.81 11.12 -5.30
N GLN A 103 6.14 11.10 -5.32
CA GLN A 103 6.92 11.43 -6.52
C GLN A 103 6.67 10.42 -7.64
N GLU A 104 6.73 9.12 -7.34
CA GLU A 104 6.45 8.06 -8.33
C GLU A 104 5.03 8.16 -8.89
N MET A 105 4.03 8.45 -8.04
CA MET A 105 2.64 8.65 -8.48
C MET A 105 2.53 9.85 -9.43
N ASN A 106 3.16 10.97 -9.12
CA ASN A 106 3.17 12.15 -9.98
C ASN A 106 3.85 11.86 -11.33
N ASP A 107 4.97 11.14 -11.30
CA ASP A 107 5.67 10.68 -12.49
C ASP A 107 4.82 9.75 -13.36
N ILE A 108 4.10 8.82 -12.74
CA ILE A 108 3.16 7.92 -13.43
C ILE A 108 2.05 8.74 -14.08
N ILE A 109 1.42 9.66 -13.34
CA ILE A 109 0.35 10.52 -13.88
C ILE A 109 0.87 11.34 -15.07
N ALA A 110 2.07 11.91 -14.96
CA ALA A 110 2.69 12.67 -16.05
C ALA A 110 2.95 11.80 -17.29
N LYS A 111 3.51 10.59 -17.10
CA LYS A 111 3.75 9.63 -18.19
C LYS A 111 2.45 9.17 -18.84
N PHE A 112 1.41 8.88 -18.06
CA PHE A 112 0.10 8.48 -18.58
C PHE A 112 -0.58 9.60 -19.37
N ARG A 113 -0.46 10.86 -18.93
CA ARG A 113 -0.96 12.00 -19.70
C ARG A 113 -0.22 12.14 -21.03
N ALA A 114 1.10 12.11 -21.02
CA ALA A 114 1.90 12.21 -22.24
C ALA A 114 1.63 11.04 -23.21
N LEU A 115 1.48 9.82 -22.68
CA LEU A 115 1.12 8.65 -23.47
C LEU A 115 -0.30 8.78 -24.04
N GLY A 116 -1.26 9.24 -23.23
CA GLY A 116 -2.64 9.46 -23.65
C GLY A 116 -2.76 10.52 -24.74
N GLU A 117 -2.03 11.64 -24.65
CA GLU A 117 -1.99 12.66 -25.70
C GLU A 117 -1.39 12.11 -26.99
N LYS A 118 -0.25 11.42 -26.89
CA LYS A 118 0.41 10.79 -28.05
C LYS A 118 -0.50 9.76 -28.72
N GLU A 119 -1.16 8.91 -27.95
CA GLU A 119 -2.06 7.86 -28.47
C GLU A 119 -3.32 8.48 -29.08
N ARG A 120 -3.86 9.54 -28.47
CA ARG A 120 -5.01 10.27 -29.02
C ARG A 120 -4.67 10.84 -30.39
N ASP A 121 -3.51 11.45 -30.53
CA ASP A 121 -3.07 12.05 -31.79
C ASP A 121 -2.76 10.97 -32.84
N ALA A 122 -2.17 9.85 -32.43
CA ALA A 122 -1.96 8.69 -33.30
C ALA A 122 -3.28 8.11 -33.82
N LEU A 123 -4.25 7.88 -32.93
CA LEU A 123 -5.59 7.38 -33.30
C LEU A 123 -6.34 8.36 -34.20
N ALA A 124 -6.23 9.67 -33.94
CA ALA A 124 -6.82 10.69 -34.79
C ALA A 124 -6.21 10.67 -36.20
N HIS A 125 -4.89 10.54 -36.30
CA HIS A 125 -4.19 10.45 -37.58
C HIS A 125 -4.55 9.15 -38.33
N GLU A 126 -4.48 8.00 -37.67
CA GLU A 126 -4.83 6.71 -38.25
C GLU A 126 -6.30 6.67 -38.70
N GLY A 127 -7.21 7.20 -37.89
CA GLY A 127 -8.63 7.34 -38.23
C GLY A 127 -8.86 8.21 -39.46
N ALA A 128 -8.13 9.32 -39.59
CA ALA A 128 -8.20 10.18 -40.78
C ALA A 128 -7.72 9.46 -42.04
N VAL A 129 -6.56 8.79 -41.96
CA VAL A 129 -6.00 8.01 -43.08
C VAL A 129 -6.94 6.86 -43.47
N MET A 130 -7.50 6.16 -42.49
CA MET A 130 -8.44 5.07 -42.76
C MET A 130 -9.74 5.59 -43.39
N SER A 131 -10.26 6.73 -42.92
CA SER A 131 -11.45 7.36 -43.51
C SER A 131 -11.22 7.77 -44.96
N GLU A 132 -10.04 8.32 -45.28
CA GLU A 132 -9.67 8.70 -46.64
C GLU A 132 -9.56 7.47 -47.55
N LYS A 133 -8.87 6.42 -47.09
CA LYS A 133 -8.77 5.14 -47.82
C LYS A 133 -10.16 4.54 -48.08
N LEU A 134 -11.01 4.50 -47.07
CA LEU A 134 -12.37 3.99 -47.19
C LEU A 134 -13.20 4.80 -48.18
N ARG A 135 -13.07 6.14 -48.18
CA ARG A 135 -13.74 6.99 -49.17
C ARG A 135 -13.29 6.67 -50.59
N ALA A 136 -12.00 6.51 -50.81
CA ALA A 136 -11.46 6.16 -52.12
C ALA A 136 -11.94 4.77 -52.58
N GLU A 137 -11.94 3.78 -51.69
CA GLU A 137 -12.42 2.42 -51.97
C GLU A 137 -13.92 2.40 -52.29
N VAL A 138 -14.74 3.12 -51.50
CA VAL A 138 -16.19 3.24 -51.75
C VAL A 138 -16.45 3.95 -53.08
N GLN A 139 -15.74 5.03 -53.38
CA GLN A 139 -15.89 5.73 -54.67
C GLN A 139 -15.59 4.80 -55.84
N PHE A 140 -14.47 4.08 -55.79
CA PHE A 140 -14.09 3.10 -56.81
C PHE A 140 -15.13 1.98 -56.94
N ALA A 141 -15.61 1.43 -55.82
CA ALA A 141 -16.65 0.40 -55.83
C ALA A 141 -17.97 0.92 -56.41
N MET A 142 -18.37 2.17 -56.10
CA MET A 142 -19.56 2.80 -56.67
C MET A 142 -19.42 3.00 -58.18
N GLU A 143 -18.26 3.45 -58.67
CA GLU A 143 -18.02 3.58 -60.11
C GLU A 143 -18.13 2.23 -60.84
N GLN A 144 -17.56 1.17 -60.26
CA GLN A 144 -17.69 -0.18 -60.79
C GLN A 144 -19.15 -0.66 -60.81
N ALA A 145 -19.87 -0.49 -59.69
CA ALA A 145 -21.28 -0.86 -59.58
C ALA A 145 -22.15 -0.10 -60.59
N LEU A 146 -21.91 1.20 -60.78
CA LEU A 146 -22.60 2.01 -61.79
C LEU A 146 -22.31 1.53 -63.21
N LYS A 147 -21.06 1.14 -63.51
CA LYS A 147 -20.69 0.60 -64.82
C LYS A 147 -21.41 -0.73 -65.09
N VAL A 148 -21.42 -1.64 -64.12
CA VAL A 148 -22.13 -2.93 -64.20
C VAL A 148 -23.63 -2.70 -64.38
N ALA A 149 -24.25 -1.87 -63.54
CA ALA A 149 -25.68 -1.55 -63.62
C ALA A 149 -26.06 -0.94 -64.98
N LYS A 150 -25.23 -0.04 -65.55
CA LYS A 150 -25.46 0.51 -66.89
C LYS A 150 -25.37 -0.55 -67.99
N MET A 151 -24.43 -1.49 -67.89
CA MET A 151 -24.31 -2.60 -68.85
C MET A 151 -25.50 -3.54 -68.77
N GLU A 152 -25.91 -3.91 -67.56
CA GLU A 152 -27.06 -4.78 -67.33
C GLU A 152 -28.36 -4.13 -67.83
N LEU A 153 -28.58 -2.85 -67.52
CA LEU A 153 -29.73 -2.09 -68.03
C LEU A 153 -29.74 -2.04 -69.57
N ARG A 154 -28.59 -1.82 -70.22
CA ARG A 154 -28.50 -1.82 -71.69
C ARG A 154 -28.88 -3.19 -72.25
N ASN A 155 -28.37 -4.26 -71.67
CA ASN A 155 -28.69 -5.63 -72.12
C ASN A 155 -30.19 -5.93 -71.96
N THR A 156 -30.79 -5.56 -70.83
CA THR A 156 -32.24 -5.73 -70.60
C THR A 156 -33.08 -4.93 -71.59
N VAL A 157 -32.70 -3.67 -71.87
CA VAL A 157 -33.41 -2.84 -72.87
C VAL A 157 -33.28 -3.42 -74.27
N VAL A 158 -32.10 -3.94 -74.66
CA VAL A 158 -31.91 -4.59 -75.96
C VAL A 158 -32.72 -5.87 -76.06
N ASP A 159 -32.71 -6.71 -75.02
CA ASP A 159 -33.48 -7.95 -74.98
C ASP A 159 -35.00 -7.68 -75.08
N GLU A 160 -35.49 -6.67 -74.35
CA GLU A 160 -36.90 -6.28 -74.40
C GLU A 160 -37.27 -5.67 -75.76
N ALA A 161 -36.41 -4.84 -76.34
CA ALA A 161 -36.62 -4.31 -77.69
C ALA A 161 -36.64 -5.42 -78.74
N LEU A 162 -35.78 -6.44 -78.63
CA LEU A 162 -35.78 -7.63 -79.51
C LEU A 162 -37.04 -8.48 -79.32
N LYS A 163 -37.55 -8.63 -78.09
CA LYS A 163 -38.84 -9.29 -77.83
C LYS A 163 -40.01 -8.54 -78.45
N VAL A 164 -40.08 -7.22 -78.27
CA VAL A 164 -41.13 -6.39 -78.88
C VAL A 164 -41.04 -6.39 -80.40
N ALA A 165 -39.83 -6.30 -80.96
CA ALA A 165 -39.60 -6.37 -82.39
C ALA A 165 -39.99 -7.74 -82.96
N SER A 166 -39.59 -8.85 -82.32
CA SER A 166 -39.95 -10.19 -82.76
C SER A 166 -41.46 -10.44 -82.66
N ALA A 167 -42.14 -9.99 -81.60
CA ALA A 167 -43.60 -10.03 -81.49
C ALA A 167 -44.29 -9.25 -82.62
N ARG A 168 -43.83 -8.02 -82.91
CA ARG A 168 -44.37 -7.19 -84.01
C ARG A 168 -44.09 -7.77 -85.40
N LEU A 169 -42.91 -8.33 -85.66
CA LEU A 169 -42.58 -8.99 -86.93
C LEU A 169 -43.35 -10.30 -87.13
N VAL A 170 -43.74 -10.97 -86.06
CA VAL A 170 -44.58 -12.19 -86.12
C VAL A 170 -46.05 -11.81 -86.36
N GLU A 171 -46.55 -10.71 -85.78
CA GLU A 171 -47.91 -10.20 -86.06
C GLU A 171 -48.07 -9.59 -87.46
N THR A 172 -47.02 -8.93 -87.97
CA THR A 172 -47.01 -8.43 -89.36
C THR A 172 -46.51 -9.54 -90.29
N ASN A 173 -47.44 -10.36 -90.80
CA ASN A 173 -47.23 -11.38 -91.84
C ASN A 173 -45.99 -11.08 -92.71
N VAL A 174 -44.92 -11.83 -92.46
CA VAL A 174 -43.68 -11.76 -93.24
C VAL A 174 -44.04 -12.02 -94.70
N SER A 175 -44.04 -10.97 -95.50
CA SER A 175 -44.32 -11.05 -96.93
C SER A 175 -43.30 -11.98 -97.59
N SER A 176 -43.78 -12.88 -98.44
CA SER A 176 -42.97 -13.78 -99.27
C SER A 176 -41.88 -13.04 -100.06
N ALA A 177 -42.09 -11.75 -100.37
CA ALA A 177 -41.10 -10.90 -101.04
C ALA A 177 -39.84 -10.61 -100.20
N LEU A 178 -39.94 -10.63 -98.86
CA LEU A 178 -38.79 -10.40 -97.97
C LEU A 178 -37.90 -11.65 -97.90
N VAL A 179 -38.52 -12.83 -97.85
CA VAL A 179 -37.85 -14.13 -97.87
C VAL A 179 -37.09 -14.32 -99.19
N GLU A 180 -37.72 -13.98 -100.31
CA GLU A 180 -37.13 -14.11 -101.64
C GLU A 180 -35.92 -13.18 -101.85
N ARG A 181 -35.97 -11.95 -101.31
CA ARG A 181 -34.82 -11.04 -101.28
C ARG A 181 -33.68 -11.54 -100.39
N PHE A 182 -33.99 -12.09 -99.21
CA PHE A 182 -32.97 -12.60 -98.28
C PHE A 182 -32.23 -13.83 -98.85
N VAL A 183 -32.97 -14.74 -99.48
CA VAL A 183 -32.39 -15.90 -100.18
C VAL A 183 -31.50 -15.46 -101.34
N LYS A 184 -31.87 -14.39 -102.06
CA LYS A 184 -31.05 -13.84 -103.15
C LYS A 184 -29.75 -13.19 -102.66
N ASP A 185 -29.78 -12.47 -101.54
CA ASP A 185 -28.59 -11.81 -100.96
C ASP A 185 -27.59 -12.82 -100.38
N LEU A 186 -28.08 -13.87 -99.70
CA LEU A 186 -27.21 -14.97 -99.22
C LEU A 186 -26.54 -15.71 -100.37
N ARG A 187 -27.26 -15.93 -101.47
CA ARG A 187 -26.70 -16.56 -102.67
C ARG A 187 -25.67 -15.69 -103.37
N SER A 188 -25.78 -14.35 -103.26
CA SER A 188 -24.81 -13.40 -103.80
C SER A 188 -23.53 -13.29 -102.97
N ARG A 189 -23.55 -13.65 -101.68
CA ARG A 189 -22.37 -13.57 -100.79
C ARG A 189 -21.57 -14.88 -100.73
N MET A 190 -22.15 -15.98 -101.21
CA MET A 190 -21.51 -17.31 -101.31
C MET A 190 -20.90 -17.62 -102.69
N ASN A 191 -21.11 -16.75 -103.68
CA ASN A 191 -20.37 -16.72 -104.93
C ASN A 191 -19.42 -15.52 -104.93
#